data_AF-Q19RW9-F1
#
_entry.id   AF-Q19RW9-F1
#
_cell.length_a   1.000
_cell.length_b   1.000
_cell.length_c   1.000
_cell.angle_alpha   90.00
_cell.angle_beta   90.00
_cell.angle_gamma   90.00
#
_symmetry.space_group_name_H-M   'P 1'
#
loop_
_entity.id
_entity.type
_entity.pdbx_description
1 polymer ?
#
loop_
_entity_poly.entity_id
_entity_poly.type
_entity_poly.pdbx_seq_one_letter_code
_entity_poly.pdbx_strand_id
1 'polypeptide(L)'
;WFYKEVDWFEAKLKDETNNTGIRMFKRYAVITTSAKILGRVLSTDIDIANIRDYFIDYHTHTVSERSLADKAIDVIIQFVAQNRGKFSDEGALKNMFENYGLISLKDNHI
;
A
#
# COMPACT_ATOMS: atom_id res chain seq x y z
N TRP A 1 24.92 8.96 -11.02
CA TRP A 1 23.72 9.54 -10.41
C TRP A 1 22.75 8.51 -9.88
N PHE A 2 22.49 7.44 -10.63
CA PHE A 2 21.54 6.39 -10.23
C PHE A 2 21.70 5.84 -8.81
N TYR A 3 22.89 5.30 -8.46
CA TYR A 3 23.09 4.73 -7.11
C TYR A 3 22.81 5.72 -5.97
N LYS A 4 23.17 7.00 -6.16
CA LYS A 4 22.85 8.05 -5.18
C LYS A 4 21.33 8.28 -5.01
N GLU A 5 20.54 8.12 -6.08
CA GLU A 5 19.08 8.19 -5.98
C GLU A 5 18.51 6.96 -5.28
N VAL A 6 19.07 5.77 -5.56
CA VAL A 6 18.67 4.52 -4.87
C VAL A 6 18.91 4.63 -3.37
N ASP A 7 20.13 4.98 -2.95
CA ASP A 7 20.48 5.12 -1.53
C ASP A 7 19.61 6.18 -0.84
N TRP A 8 19.23 7.25 -1.55
CA TRP A 8 18.36 8.29 -1.01
C TRP A 8 16.94 7.77 -0.76
N PHE A 9 16.35 7.03 -1.70
CA PHE A 9 15.02 6.43 -1.51
C PHE A 9 15.04 5.34 -0.43
N GLU A 10 16.08 4.50 -0.39
CA GLU A 10 16.27 3.49 0.65
C GLU A 10 16.36 4.11 2.04
N ALA A 11 17.12 5.20 2.19
CA ALA A 11 17.23 5.91 3.47
C ALA A 11 15.92 6.60 3.89
N LYS A 12 15.16 7.15 2.93
CA LYS A 12 13.91 7.85 3.19
C LYS A 12 12.74 6.92 3.49
N LEU A 13 12.73 5.71 2.93
CA LEU A 13 11.68 4.71 3.10
C LEU A 13 12.20 3.47 3.84
N LYS A 14 13.11 3.68 4.79
CA LYS A 14 13.78 2.61 5.55
C LYS A 14 12.83 1.71 6.36
N ASP A 15 11.63 2.23 6.68
CA ASP A 15 10.62 1.53 7.48
C ASP A 15 9.70 0.64 6.61
N GLU A 16 9.86 0.66 5.29
CA GLU A 16 9.12 -0.20 4.36
C GLU A 16 9.55 -1.66 4.53
N THR A 17 8.66 -2.49 5.06
CA THR A 17 8.92 -3.92 5.27
C THR A 17 8.40 -4.80 4.14
N ASN A 18 7.49 -4.28 3.30
CA ASN A 18 6.90 -5.06 2.23
C ASN A 18 7.85 -5.12 1.02
N ASN A 19 8.20 -6.34 0.61
CA ASN A 19 9.05 -6.61 -0.55
C ASN A 19 8.57 -5.90 -1.83
N THR A 20 7.26 -5.77 -2.05
CA THR A 20 6.74 -5.06 -3.23
C THR A 20 6.95 -3.55 -3.14
N GLY A 21 6.93 -2.98 -1.93
CA GLY A 21 7.29 -1.59 -1.68
C GLY A 21 8.78 -1.35 -1.92
N ILE A 22 9.65 -2.16 -1.33
CA ILE A 22 11.12 -2.09 -1.52
C ILE A 22 11.50 -2.17 -3.01
N ARG A 23 10.81 -3.03 -3.78
CA ARG A 23 11.03 -3.18 -5.22
C ARG A 23 10.83 -1.87 -6.00
N MET A 24 10.09 -0.90 -5.46
CA MET A 24 9.80 0.39 -6.11
C MET A 24 10.94 1.40 -5.96
N PHE A 25 11.84 1.27 -4.99
CA PHE A 25 12.91 2.27 -4.76
C PHE A 25 13.78 2.47 -6.00
N LYS A 26 14.22 1.38 -6.61
CA LYS A 26 14.99 1.42 -7.86
C LYS A 26 14.18 2.01 -9.03
N ARG A 27 12.85 1.84 -9.05
CA ARG A 27 11.99 2.41 -10.10
C ARG A 27 11.90 3.93 -9.97
N TYR A 28 11.68 4.44 -8.77
CA TYR A 28 11.68 5.88 -8.52
C TYR A 28 13.05 6.50 -8.81
N ALA A 29 14.12 5.82 -8.39
CA ALA A 29 15.50 6.25 -8.61
C ALA A 29 15.87 6.35 -10.10
N VAL A 30 15.36 5.45 -10.96
CA VAL A 30 15.55 5.57 -12.42
C VAL A 30 14.88 6.85 -12.93
N ILE A 31 13.64 7.14 -12.50
CA ILE A 31 12.89 8.32 -12.97
C ILE A 31 13.57 9.62 -12.52
N THR A 32 13.97 9.74 -11.25
CA THR A 32 14.68 10.92 -10.76
C THR A 32 16.05 11.08 -11.41
N THR A 33 16.73 9.97 -11.72
CA THR A 33 17.99 10.00 -12.50
C THR A 33 17.74 10.51 -13.92
N SER A 34 16.68 10.06 -14.59
CA SER A 34 16.28 10.55 -15.91
C SER A 34 15.92 12.04 -15.88
N ALA A 35 15.24 12.52 -14.85
CA ALA A 35 14.93 13.95 -14.68
C ALA A 35 16.22 14.80 -14.56
N LYS A 36 17.24 14.30 -13.84
CA LYS A 36 18.56 14.96 -13.77
C LYS A 36 19.26 15.02 -15.13
N ILE A 37 19.19 13.93 -15.89
CA ILE A 37 19.74 13.90 -17.26
C ILE A 37 19.00 14.90 -18.13
N LEU A 38 17.66 14.93 -18.06
CA LEU A 38 16.82 15.86 -18.81
C LEU A 38 17.17 17.33 -18.52
N GLY A 39 17.33 17.70 -17.25
CA GLY A 39 17.71 19.07 -16.86
C GLY A 39 19.04 19.48 -17.47
N ARG A 40 20.03 18.58 -17.50
CA ARG A 40 21.30 18.82 -18.19
C ARG A 40 21.16 18.95 -19.69
N VAL A 41 20.41 18.04 -20.33
CA VAL A 41 20.21 18.04 -21.79
C VAL A 41 19.53 19.32 -22.25
N LEU A 42 18.54 19.80 -21.48
CA LEU A 42 17.81 21.03 -21.79
C LEU A 42 18.50 22.30 -21.27
N SER A 43 19.61 22.17 -20.54
CA SER A 43 20.27 23.29 -19.85
C SER A 43 19.30 24.13 -19.00
N THR A 44 18.34 23.46 -18.36
CA THR A 44 17.31 24.07 -17.52
C THR A 44 17.36 23.48 -16.13
N ASP A 45 17.00 24.28 -15.13
CA ASP A 45 16.80 23.75 -13.79
C ASP A 45 15.51 22.93 -13.76
N ILE A 46 15.60 21.74 -13.16
CA ILE A 46 14.47 20.85 -12.93
C ILE A 46 14.49 20.53 -11.45
N ASP A 47 13.38 20.79 -10.77
CA ASP A 47 13.26 20.58 -9.35
C ASP A 47 13.18 19.09 -9.00
N ILE A 48 14.35 18.50 -8.74
CA ILE A 48 14.49 17.10 -8.35
C ILE A 48 13.92 16.84 -6.95
N ALA A 49 13.87 17.85 -6.06
CA ALA A 49 13.33 17.68 -4.73
C ALA A 49 11.82 17.43 -4.80
N ASN A 50 11.09 18.27 -5.55
CA ASN A 50 9.65 18.09 -5.75
C ASN A 50 9.31 16.77 -6.45
N ILE A 51 10.11 16.32 -7.42
CA ILE A 51 9.89 15.01 -8.07
C ILE A 51 10.09 13.85 -7.06
N ARG A 52 11.09 13.96 -6.18
CA ARG A 52 11.32 12.95 -5.13
C ARG A 52 10.17 12.92 -4.14
N ASP A 53 9.77 14.07 -3.63
CA ASP A 53 8.69 14.18 -2.65
C ASP A 53 7.37 13.67 -3.22
N TYR A 54 7.10 13.95 -4.51
CA TYR A 54 5.98 13.33 -5.23
C TYR A 54 6.03 11.80 -5.19
N PHE A 55 7.20 11.18 -5.40
CA PHE A 55 7.32 9.72 -5.34
C PHE A 55 7.27 9.16 -3.92
N ILE A 56 7.72 9.91 -2.91
CA ILE A 56 7.53 9.56 -1.51
C ILE A 56 6.03 9.58 -1.18
N ASP A 57 5.33 10.63 -1.56
CA ASP A 57 3.88 10.77 -1.35
C ASP A 57 3.08 9.68 -2.06
N TYR A 58 3.40 9.43 -3.34
CA TYR A 58 2.84 8.31 -4.09
C TYR A 58 3.10 6.98 -3.39
N HIS A 59 4.29 6.79 -2.82
CA HIS A 59 4.61 5.57 -2.10
C HIS A 59 3.74 5.42 -0.85
N THR A 60 3.67 6.43 0.01
CA THR A 60 2.90 6.36 1.26
C THR A 60 1.41 6.14 1.01
N HIS A 61 0.85 6.74 -0.05
CA HIS A 61 -0.56 6.61 -0.39
C HIS A 61 -0.93 5.32 -1.14
N THR A 62 0.05 4.53 -1.59
CA THR A 62 -0.19 3.25 -2.30
C THR A 62 0.34 2.03 -1.53
N VAL A 63 0.75 2.18 -0.26
CA VAL A 63 1.24 1.06 0.56
C VAL A 63 0.17 -0.02 0.72
N SER A 64 -1.06 0.37 1.09
CA SER A 64 -2.18 -0.58 1.27
C SER A 64 -2.57 -1.25 -0.04
N GLU A 65 -2.42 -0.56 -1.18
CA GLU A 65 -2.62 -1.12 -2.52
C GLU A 65 -1.53 -2.13 -2.92
N ARG A 66 -0.48 -2.27 -2.13
CA ARG A 66 0.59 -3.25 -2.34
C ARG A 66 0.62 -4.32 -1.25
N SER A 67 -0.22 -4.19 -0.23
CA SER A 67 -0.48 -5.21 0.78
C SER A 67 -1.64 -6.10 0.34
N LEU A 68 -1.38 -7.40 0.19
CA LEU A 68 -2.46 -8.37 -0.05
C LEU A 68 -3.41 -8.43 1.16
N ALA A 69 -2.88 -8.29 2.37
CA ALA A 69 -3.66 -8.34 3.60
C ALA A 69 -4.62 -7.15 3.70
N ASP A 70 -4.15 -5.93 3.41
CA ASP A 70 -4.97 -4.70 3.55
C ASP A 70 -6.14 -4.71 2.55
N LYS A 71 -5.91 -5.18 1.33
CA LYS A 71 -6.98 -5.36 0.35
C LYS A 71 -7.96 -6.46 0.76
N ALA A 72 -7.43 -7.58 1.24
CA ALA A 72 -8.27 -8.71 1.63
C ALA A 72 -9.15 -8.35 2.82
N ILE A 73 -8.62 -7.69 3.84
CA ILE A 73 -9.41 -7.34 5.03
C ILE A 73 -10.51 -6.33 4.70
N ASP A 74 -10.26 -5.35 3.83
CA ASP A 74 -11.30 -4.41 3.39
C ASP A 74 -12.47 -5.14 2.70
N VAL A 75 -12.15 -6.05 1.77
CA VAL A 75 -13.17 -6.88 1.11
C VAL A 75 -13.87 -7.82 2.10
N ILE A 76 -13.15 -8.41 3.06
CA ILE A 76 -13.74 -9.28 4.08
C ILE A 76 -14.71 -8.50 4.98
N ILE A 77 -14.37 -7.28 5.40
CA ILE A 77 -15.25 -6.42 6.19
C ILE A 77 -16.54 -6.14 5.42
N GLN A 78 -16.42 -5.73 4.15
CA GLN A 78 -17.57 -5.48 3.29
C GLN A 78 -18.40 -6.74 3.05
N PHE A 79 -17.76 -7.89 2.85
CA PHE A 79 -18.41 -9.19 2.68
C PHE A 79 -19.24 -9.57 3.91
N VAL A 80 -18.69 -9.41 5.11
CA VAL A 80 -19.39 -9.68 6.38
C VAL A 80 -20.54 -8.70 6.57
N ALA A 81 -20.35 -7.41 6.28
CA ALA A 81 -21.41 -6.40 6.40
C ALA A 81 -22.58 -6.69 5.44
N GLN A 82 -22.28 -6.97 4.16
CA GLN A 82 -23.29 -7.28 3.14
C GLN A 82 -24.03 -8.59 3.44
N ASN A 83 -23.34 -9.58 4.01
CA ASN A 83 -23.90 -10.91 4.27
C ASN A 83 -24.19 -11.16 5.76
N ARG A 84 -24.36 -10.10 6.56
CA ARG A 84 -24.48 -10.19 8.02
C ARG A 84 -25.55 -11.18 8.49
N GLY A 85 -26.65 -11.31 7.75
CA GLY A 85 -27.74 -12.25 8.05
C GLY A 85 -27.38 -13.73 7.91
N LYS A 86 -26.24 -14.06 7.28
CA LYS A 86 -25.71 -15.42 7.10
C LYS A 86 -24.63 -15.78 8.13
N PHE A 87 -24.34 -14.88 9.07
CA PHE A 87 -23.44 -15.12 10.21
C PHE A 87 -24.27 -15.23 11.51
N SER A 88 -24.11 -16.33 12.25
CA SER A 88 -24.86 -16.57 13.50
C SER A 88 -24.05 -16.17 14.74
N ASP A 89 -24.72 -15.68 15.79
CA ASP A 89 -24.06 -15.16 17.01
C ASP A 89 -23.89 -16.23 18.12
N GLU A 90 -24.77 -17.23 18.17
CA GLU A 90 -24.89 -18.19 19.28
C GLU A 90 -24.07 -19.48 19.08
N GLY A 91 -22.99 -19.43 18.29
CA GLY A 91 -22.10 -20.58 18.11
C GLY A 91 -22.65 -21.74 17.27
N ALA A 92 -23.88 -21.64 16.75
CA ALA A 92 -24.51 -22.64 15.88
C ALA A 92 -24.93 -22.03 14.54
N LEU A 93 -24.71 -22.76 13.44
CA LEU A 93 -25.10 -22.37 12.08
C LEU A 93 -26.59 -22.61 11.86
N LYS A 94 -27.40 -21.58 12.13
CA LYS A 94 -28.87 -21.70 12.18
C LYS A 94 -29.62 -20.92 11.09
N ASN A 95 -28.93 -20.40 10.06
CA ASN A 95 -29.62 -19.82 8.91
C ASN A 95 -30.21 -20.95 8.04
N MET A 96 -31.50 -20.84 7.71
CA MET A 96 -32.24 -21.90 7.00
C MET A 96 -32.02 -21.90 5.48
N PHE A 97 -31.45 -20.83 4.91
CA PHE A 97 -31.20 -20.70 3.47
C PHE A 97 -29.73 -20.94 3.14
N GLU A 98 -28.82 -20.22 3.81
CA GLU A 98 -27.39 -20.28 3.54
C GLU A 98 -26.58 -19.77 4.75
N ASN A 99 -25.49 -20.45 5.10
CA ASN A 99 -24.64 -20.09 6.24
C ASN A 99 -23.22 -19.74 5.76
N TYR A 100 -22.72 -18.57 6.15
CA TYR A 100 -21.33 -18.14 5.89
C TYR A 100 -20.42 -18.24 7.10
N GLY A 101 -20.97 -18.33 8.32
CA GLY A 101 -20.17 -18.63 9.50
C GLY A 101 -20.79 -18.15 10.81
N LEU A 102 -19.91 -17.89 11.77
CA LEU A 102 -20.24 -17.36 13.10
C LEU A 102 -19.54 -16.02 13.30
N ILE A 103 -20.21 -15.08 13.96
CA ILE A 103 -19.64 -13.79 14.33
C ILE A 103 -19.80 -13.60 15.85
N SER A 104 -18.79 -13.06 16.51
CA SER A 104 -18.78 -12.91 17.96
C SER A 104 -18.02 -11.64 18.33
N LEU A 105 -18.61 -10.84 19.22
CA LEU A 105 -17.94 -9.67 19.78
C LEU A 105 -16.83 -10.12 20.72
N LYS A 106 -15.64 -9.53 20.57
CA LYS A 106 -14.48 -9.76 21.43
C LYS A 106 -14.04 -8.42 22.03
N ASP A 107 -13.45 -8.48 23.23
CA ASP A 107 -12.92 -7.29 23.89
C ASP A 107 -11.91 -6.58 22.99
N ASN A 108 -11.98 -5.24 22.95
CA ASN A 108 -11.11 -4.35 22.16
C ASN A 108 -11.18 -4.51 20.62
N HIS A 109 -12.26 -5.09 20.08
CA HIS A 109 -12.52 -5.14 18.64
C HIS A 109 -13.87 -4.46 18.37
N ILE A 110 -13.83 -3.20 17.90
CA ILE A 110 -15.00 -2.42 17.44
C ILE A 110 -14.94 -2.32 15.92
#